data_AF-A0A1I3JBZ2-F1
#
_entry.id   AF-A0A1I3JBZ2-F1
#
_cell.length_a   1.000
_cell.length_b   1.000
_cell.length_c   1.000
_cell.angle_alpha   90.00
_cell.angle_beta   90.00
_cell.angle_gamma   90.00
#
_symmetry.space_group_name_H-M   'P 1'
#
loop_
_entity.id
_entity.type
_entity.pdbx_description
1 polymer ?
#
loop_
_entity_poly.entity_id
_entity_poly.type
_entity_poly.pdbx_seq_one_letter_code
_entity_poly.pdbx_strand_id
1 'polypeptide(L)'
;MTEPQRDLTSAVEAATPTEPPSYDGVLARRDRRHTRRRALVASVGAAALVATVLGGSAALRGGDPSTSPPPAAGPSPSTSSSPVATPPEDVPPAWDGEGAPPITLQLDGRAVALEPWTSCFTGRPDDRGIASAGCFDGFPQPPFEDVGGREQVLFSFPLEGWRFTASFTPSGEGACERRITVPVRKTGAYSFQVPMAGPAGSYDVDVFGRGPEGDVITTFAWTTSQLGALPDPSGYVGLVTDDEEGFRAYPLEMGLSDLAETPRRASVTMRVTAADGTSQTIGPISAGRGCSGGGSVSFREGGGSGGGTPFGLGPAPFSYRVEVTLDGTTYIGTAVWPRDERRDEQPYTDLRFDPPLPAYTG
;
A
#
# COMPACT_ATOMS: atom_id res chain seq x y z
N MET A 1 19.70 -38.78 25.17
CA MET A 1 19.72 -37.32 25.38
C MET A 1 21.10 -36.91 25.79
N THR A 2 21.75 -36.08 24.99
CA THR A 2 23.04 -35.48 25.33
C THR A 2 22.84 -34.44 26.45
N GLU A 3 23.85 -34.24 27.27
CA GLU A 3 23.85 -33.28 28.40
C GLU A 3 23.31 -31.88 28.04
N PRO A 4 23.66 -31.25 26.90
CA PRO A 4 23.09 -29.96 26.51
C PRO A 4 21.60 -29.99 26.15
N GLN A 5 21.05 -31.12 25.69
CA GLN A 5 19.61 -31.24 25.46
C GLN A 5 18.82 -31.31 26.77
N ARG A 6 19.38 -31.92 27.82
CA ARG A 6 18.75 -31.93 29.16
C ARG A 6 18.68 -30.54 29.75
N ASP A 7 19.74 -29.75 29.59
CA ASP A 7 19.83 -28.41 30.14
C ASP A 7 18.83 -27.45 29.47
N LEU A 8 18.65 -27.58 28.15
CA LEU A 8 17.66 -26.80 27.40
C LEU A 8 16.21 -27.17 27.77
N THR A 9 15.90 -28.46 27.90
CA THR A 9 14.55 -28.90 28.31
C THR A 9 14.22 -28.43 29.72
N SER A 10 15.16 -28.55 30.67
CA SER A 10 14.96 -28.04 32.03
C SER A 10 14.86 -26.51 32.08
N ALA A 11 15.61 -25.77 31.25
CA ALA A 11 15.49 -24.32 31.16
C ALA A 11 14.13 -23.88 30.59
N VAL A 12 13.62 -24.58 29.57
CA VAL A 12 12.31 -24.32 28.96
C VAL A 12 11.17 -24.67 29.92
N GLU A 13 11.24 -25.82 30.60
CA GLU A 13 10.25 -26.21 31.61
C GLU A 13 10.24 -25.25 32.80
N ALA A 14 11.41 -24.78 33.25
CA ALA A 14 11.50 -23.77 34.32
C ALA A 14 11.01 -22.38 33.90
N ALA A 15 11.09 -22.05 32.61
CA ALA A 15 10.66 -20.76 32.07
C ALA A 15 9.18 -20.75 31.62
N THR A 16 8.55 -21.91 31.48
CA THR A 16 7.16 -22.02 31.05
C THR A 16 6.24 -22.00 32.28
N PRO A 17 5.38 -20.97 32.43
CA PRO A 17 4.45 -20.93 33.55
C PRO A 17 3.51 -22.13 33.50
N THR A 18 3.28 -22.78 34.63
CA THR A 18 2.37 -23.92 34.77
C THR A 18 0.90 -23.58 34.48
N GLU A 19 0.55 -22.29 34.50
CA GLU A 19 -0.77 -21.79 34.10
C GLU A 19 -0.59 -20.66 33.07
N PRO A 20 -1.38 -20.66 31.98
CA PRO A 20 -1.37 -19.57 31.03
C PRO A 20 -1.75 -18.26 31.76
N PRO A 21 -1.03 -17.15 31.51
CA PRO A 21 -1.34 -15.89 32.18
C PRO A 21 -2.77 -15.47 31.86
N SER A 22 -3.47 -14.92 32.86
CA SER A 22 -4.77 -14.31 32.62
C SER A 22 -4.64 -13.21 31.55
N TYR A 23 -5.72 -12.97 30.82
CA TYR A 23 -5.77 -11.92 29.79
C TYR A 23 -5.33 -10.55 30.33
N ASP A 24 -5.77 -10.19 31.53
CA ASP A 24 -5.34 -8.96 32.21
C ASP A 24 -3.83 -8.95 32.52
N GLY A 25 -3.25 -10.11 32.84
CA GLY A 25 -1.80 -10.27 33.04
C GLY A 25 -1.00 -10.06 31.75
N VAL A 26 -1.56 -10.44 30.60
CA VAL A 26 -0.97 -10.19 29.28
C VAL A 26 -1.00 -8.69 28.96
N LEU A 27 -2.13 -8.02 29.18
CA LEU A 27 -2.26 -6.57 28.98
C LEU A 27 -1.32 -5.78 29.89
N ALA A 28 -1.23 -6.14 31.18
CA ALA A 28 -0.33 -5.48 32.12
C ALA A 28 1.16 -5.64 31.74
N ARG A 29 1.56 -6.78 31.16
CA ARG A 29 2.93 -6.97 30.62
C ARG A 29 3.18 -6.10 29.38
N ARG A 30 2.19 -5.99 28.50
CA ARG A 30 2.26 -5.13 27.31
C ARG A 30 2.47 -3.67 27.70
N ASP A 31 1.66 -3.17 28.64
CA ASP A 31 1.75 -1.78 29.10
C ASP A 31 3.10 -1.47 29.76
N ARG A 32 3.63 -2.38 30.60
CA ARG A 32 4.98 -2.23 31.19
C ARG A 32 6.09 -2.15 30.14
N ARG A 33 5.99 -2.90 29.03
CA ARG A 33 6.96 -2.79 27.93
C ARG A 33 6.86 -1.44 27.22
N HIS A 34 5.64 -0.93 27.00
CA HIS A 34 5.45 0.40 26.40
C HIS A 34 5.94 1.53 27.31
N THR A 35 5.72 1.45 28.63
CA THR A 35 6.24 2.47 29.56
C THR A 35 7.76 2.48 29.61
N ARG A 36 8.41 1.31 29.60
CA ARG A 36 9.88 1.21 29.56
C ARG A 36 10.47 1.78 28.27
N ARG A 37 9.82 1.58 27.12
CA ARG A 37 10.26 2.16 25.84
C ARG A 37 10.12 3.68 25.81
N ARG A 38 9.03 4.24 26.37
CA ARG A 38 8.84 5.70 26.47
C ARG A 38 9.85 6.37 27.39
N ALA A 39 10.27 5.70 28.46
CA ALA A 39 11.30 6.22 29.37
C ALA A 39 12.70 6.34 28.73
N LEU A 40 13.03 5.48 27.76
CA LEU A 40 14.31 5.55 27.03
C LEU A 40 14.34 6.70 26.01
N VAL A 41 13.23 6.98 25.33
CA VAL A 41 13.15 8.04 24.30
C VAL A 41 13.20 9.46 24.89
N ALA A 42 12.80 9.65 26.14
CA ALA A 42 12.80 10.97 26.80
C ALA A 42 14.20 11.48 27.23
N SER A 43 15.27 10.73 27.01
CA SER A 43 16.63 11.06 27.49
C SER A 43 17.57 11.70 26.47
N VAL A 44 17.14 11.91 25.22
CA VAL A 44 17.99 12.48 24.13
C VAL A 44 17.62 13.92 23.74
N GLY A 45 16.48 14.45 24.19
CA GLY A 45 15.97 15.75 23.74
C GLY A 45 16.15 16.90 24.73
N ALA A 46 17.39 17.26 25.09
CA ALA A 46 17.63 18.50 25.85
C ALA A 46 19.03 19.07 25.62
N ALA A 47 19.29 19.63 24.43
CA ALA A 47 20.34 20.65 24.27
C ALA A 47 20.13 21.50 23.00
N ALA A 48 20.17 22.82 23.21
CA ALA A 48 20.45 23.90 22.26
C ALA A 48 19.33 24.36 21.29
N LEU A 49 18.64 25.44 21.70
CA LEU A 49 18.20 26.50 20.77
C LEU A 49 18.50 27.86 21.41
N VAL A 50 19.45 28.58 20.81
CA VAL A 50 19.84 29.95 21.15
C VAL A 50 19.73 30.83 19.89
N ALA A 51 18.85 31.83 20.02
CA ALA A 51 18.92 33.22 19.53
C ALA A 51 18.87 33.61 18.02
N THR A 52 17.80 34.38 17.73
CA THR A 52 17.72 35.68 17.02
C THR A 52 18.18 35.84 15.57
N VAL A 53 17.32 36.44 14.72
CA VAL A 53 17.49 37.82 14.17
C VAL A 53 16.12 38.42 13.79
N LEU A 54 15.91 39.66 14.22
CA LEU A 54 14.85 40.60 13.84
C LEU A 54 15.27 41.47 12.64
N GLY A 55 14.29 41.89 11.83
CA GLY A 55 14.38 43.00 10.87
C GLY A 55 13.57 42.67 9.61
N GLY A 56 12.67 43.48 9.07
CA GLY A 56 12.37 44.89 9.26
C GLY A 56 11.92 45.46 7.91
N SER A 57 10.62 45.75 7.80
CA SER A 57 9.96 46.81 7.04
C SER A 57 10.28 47.13 5.56
N ALA A 58 9.19 47.33 4.80
CA ALA A 58 8.86 48.53 3.99
C ALA A 58 8.64 48.34 2.46
N ALA A 59 7.36 48.54 2.10
CA ALA A 59 6.84 49.51 1.13
C ALA A 59 7.23 49.47 -0.37
N LEU A 60 6.19 49.23 -1.18
CA LEU A 60 5.72 50.01 -2.34
C LEU A 60 6.72 50.39 -3.44
N ARG A 61 6.46 49.92 -4.67
CA ARG A 61 6.41 50.80 -5.86
C ARG A 61 5.73 50.09 -7.04
N GLY A 62 4.70 50.75 -7.58
CA GLY A 62 4.11 50.42 -8.88
C GLY A 62 5.04 50.79 -10.03
N GLY A 63 4.81 50.16 -11.17
CA GLY A 63 5.46 50.42 -12.45
C GLY A 63 4.61 49.86 -13.58
N ASP A 64 4.43 50.69 -14.61
CA ASP A 64 3.50 50.63 -15.73
C ASP A 64 3.48 49.35 -16.60
N PRO A 65 2.38 49.12 -17.36
CA PRO A 65 2.32 48.10 -18.39
C PRO A 65 3.18 48.48 -19.60
N SER A 66 4.40 47.94 -19.67
CA SER A 66 5.20 47.96 -20.89
C SER A 66 4.70 46.92 -21.89
N THR A 67 4.04 47.42 -22.93
CA THR A 67 3.71 46.70 -24.17
C THR A 67 5.01 46.29 -24.87
N SER A 68 5.41 45.03 -24.71
CA SER A 68 6.52 44.45 -25.48
C SER A 68 6.00 43.86 -26.81
N PRO A 69 6.71 44.04 -27.93
CA PRO A 69 6.37 43.40 -29.20
C PRO A 69 6.63 41.88 -29.17
N PRO A 70 5.96 41.11 -30.05
CA PRO A 70 6.09 39.66 -30.07
C PRO A 70 7.53 39.23 -30.44
N PRO A 71 8.12 38.24 -29.75
CA PRO A 71 9.41 37.68 -30.15
C PRO A 71 9.26 36.89 -31.45
N ALA A 72 10.26 37.07 -32.31
CA ALA A 72 10.43 36.32 -33.55
C ALA A 72 10.48 34.81 -33.27
N ALA A 73 9.93 34.04 -34.21
CA ALA A 73 9.93 32.58 -34.22
C ALA A 73 11.35 32.03 -33.97
N GLY A 74 11.56 31.50 -32.77
CA GLY A 74 12.75 30.75 -32.41
C GLY A 74 12.74 29.37 -33.09
N PRO A 75 13.93 28.79 -33.29
CA PRO A 75 14.08 27.50 -33.98
C PRO A 75 13.29 26.40 -33.28
N SER A 76 12.67 25.54 -34.11
CA SER A 76 11.92 24.36 -33.68
C SER A 76 12.69 23.56 -32.63
N PRO A 77 12.03 23.08 -31.55
CA PRO A 77 12.69 22.24 -30.58
C PRO A 77 13.15 20.95 -31.26
N SER A 78 14.46 20.76 -31.32
CA SER A 78 15.05 19.48 -31.65
C SER A 78 14.57 18.47 -30.61
N THR A 79 13.73 17.52 -31.03
CA THR A 79 13.37 16.33 -30.26
C THR A 79 14.63 15.51 -30.04
N SER A 80 15.31 15.80 -28.93
CA SER A 80 16.42 14.99 -28.44
C SER A 80 15.84 13.65 -28.01
N SER A 81 15.91 12.68 -28.93
CA SER A 81 15.50 11.31 -28.66
C SER A 81 16.50 10.73 -27.67
N SER A 82 16.12 10.63 -26.39
CA SER A 82 16.91 9.91 -25.40
C SER A 82 17.14 8.48 -25.90
N PRO A 83 18.37 7.96 -25.84
CA PRO A 83 18.64 6.60 -26.25
C PRO A 83 17.78 5.64 -25.43
N VAL A 84 17.04 4.76 -26.12
CA VAL A 84 16.32 3.66 -25.48
C VAL A 84 17.37 2.79 -24.79
N ALA A 85 17.38 2.81 -23.45
CA ALA A 85 18.25 1.95 -22.67
C ALA A 85 18.01 0.49 -23.10
N THR A 86 19.08 -0.20 -23.50
CA THR A 86 19.00 -1.64 -23.79
C THR A 86 18.60 -2.35 -22.50
N PRO A 87 17.59 -3.24 -22.52
CA PRO A 87 17.20 -3.99 -21.33
C PRO A 87 18.43 -4.70 -20.76
N PRO A 88 18.70 -4.59 -19.45
CA PRO A 88 19.80 -5.31 -18.84
C PRO A 88 19.64 -6.81 -19.07
N GLU A 89 20.77 -7.51 -19.09
CA GLU A 89 20.79 -8.97 -19.13
C GLU A 89 19.98 -9.51 -17.94
N ASP A 90 19.12 -10.50 -18.19
CA ASP A 90 18.17 -11.03 -17.21
C ASP A 90 18.86 -11.99 -16.23
N VAL A 91 19.87 -11.47 -15.55
CA VAL A 91 20.68 -12.14 -14.53
C VAL A 91 20.20 -11.67 -13.17
N PRO A 92 20.01 -12.57 -12.19
CA PRO A 92 19.59 -12.17 -10.85
C PRO A 92 20.65 -11.22 -10.25
N PRO A 93 20.24 -10.08 -9.66
CA PRO A 93 21.17 -9.23 -8.93
C PRO A 93 21.81 -9.99 -7.77
N ALA A 94 23.02 -9.60 -7.39
CA ALA A 94 23.71 -10.19 -6.25
C ALA A 94 22.93 -9.89 -4.96
N TRP A 95 22.64 -10.93 -4.19
CA TRP A 95 22.04 -10.87 -2.85
C TRP A 95 22.64 -12.03 -2.03
N ASP A 96 23.05 -11.75 -0.80
CA ASP A 96 23.74 -12.68 0.09
C ASP A 96 22.83 -13.74 0.70
N GLY A 97 21.52 -13.60 0.55
CA GLY A 97 20.53 -14.51 1.11
C GLY A 97 20.04 -14.11 2.50
N GLU A 98 20.57 -13.03 3.07
CA GLU A 98 20.19 -12.53 4.38
C GLU A 98 19.14 -11.40 4.27
N GLY A 99 18.15 -11.43 5.17
CA GLY A 99 17.10 -10.41 5.22
C GLY A 99 16.19 -10.36 4.00
N ALA A 100 15.40 -9.28 3.89
CA ALA A 100 14.60 -9.03 2.70
C ALA A 100 15.49 -8.52 1.56
N PRO A 101 15.40 -9.06 0.32
CA PRO A 101 16.27 -8.63 -0.75
C PRO A 101 15.97 -7.19 -1.20
N PRO A 102 17.00 -6.43 -1.64
CA PRO A 102 16.80 -5.09 -2.16
C PRO A 102 16.15 -5.11 -3.55
N ILE A 103 15.39 -4.06 -3.85
CA ILE A 103 14.98 -3.74 -5.22
C ILE A 103 16.12 -2.95 -5.86
N THR A 104 16.69 -3.44 -6.95
CA THR A 104 17.84 -2.78 -7.60
C THR A 104 17.38 -1.98 -8.81
N LEU A 105 17.36 -0.65 -8.69
CA LEU A 105 17.08 0.25 -9.82
C LEU A 105 18.21 0.21 -10.84
N GLN A 106 17.85 0.23 -12.12
CA GLN A 106 18.77 0.26 -13.24
C GLN A 106 18.74 1.67 -13.84
N LEU A 107 19.75 2.49 -13.49
CA LEU A 107 19.87 3.89 -13.89
C LEU A 107 21.03 4.05 -14.88
N ASP A 108 21.10 5.21 -15.53
CA ASP A 108 22.12 5.50 -16.54
C ASP A 108 23.54 5.36 -15.96
N GLY A 109 24.22 4.27 -16.32
CA GLY A 109 25.58 3.95 -15.89
C GLY A 109 25.72 3.43 -14.46
N ARG A 110 24.61 3.15 -13.73
CA ARG A 110 24.69 2.59 -12.37
C ARG A 110 23.47 1.75 -11.98
N ALA A 111 23.71 0.75 -11.14
CA ALA A 111 22.68 0.02 -10.42
C ALA A 111 22.60 0.54 -8.97
N VAL A 112 21.39 0.74 -8.45
CA VAL A 112 21.16 1.25 -7.09
C VAL A 112 20.29 0.28 -6.32
N ALA A 113 20.84 -0.35 -5.29
CA ALA A 113 20.08 -1.20 -4.39
C ALA A 113 19.28 -0.32 -3.42
N LEU A 114 17.96 -0.51 -3.39
CA LEU A 114 17.06 0.11 -2.44
C LEU A 114 16.63 -0.92 -1.41
N GLU A 115 17.03 -0.71 -0.17
CA GLU A 115 16.63 -1.55 0.95
C GLU A 115 15.12 -1.36 1.21
N PRO A 116 14.38 -2.45 1.49
CA PRO A 116 12.99 -2.33 1.92
C PRO A 116 12.91 -1.59 3.25
N TRP A 117 11.98 -0.63 3.37
CA TRP A 117 11.68 0.03 4.65
C TRP A 117 10.53 -0.65 5.41
N THR A 118 9.76 -1.49 4.73
CA THR A 118 8.83 -2.47 5.32
C THR A 118 9.00 -3.80 4.60
N SER A 119 9.00 -4.91 5.36
CA SER A 119 8.91 -6.25 4.80
C SER A 119 8.40 -7.25 5.83
N CYS A 120 7.71 -8.27 5.36
CA CYS A 120 7.56 -9.56 6.02
C CYS A 120 8.16 -10.61 5.11
N PHE A 121 9.33 -11.14 5.46
CA PHE A 121 10.10 -12.00 4.57
C PHE A 121 10.65 -13.23 5.28
N THR A 122 10.61 -14.37 4.59
CA THR A 122 11.21 -15.64 4.98
C THR A 122 12.43 -15.91 4.11
N GLY A 123 13.61 -15.77 4.71
CA GLY A 123 14.89 -16.01 4.06
C GLY A 123 15.11 -17.46 3.64
N ARG A 124 16.22 -17.68 2.92
CA ARG A 124 16.62 -19.03 2.54
C ARG A 124 16.93 -19.85 3.79
N PRO A 125 16.63 -21.17 3.79
CA PRO A 125 17.10 -22.06 4.84
C PRO A 125 18.62 -22.02 4.97
N ASP A 126 19.14 -21.95 6.20
CA ASP A 126 20.56 -22.08 6.50
C ASP A 126 21.07 -23.53 6.22
N ASP A 127 22.35 -23.80 6.47
CA ASP A 127 22.95 -25.14 6.31
C ASP A 127 22.27 -26.24 7.16
N ARG A 128 21.41 -25.85 8.13
CA ARG A 128 20.62 -26.77 8.97
C ARG A 128 19.18 -26.88 8.49
N GLY A 129 18.82 -26.26 7.37
CA GLY A 129 17.47 -26.23 6.83
C GLY A 129 16.52 -25.29 7.58
N ILE A 130 17.03 -24.36 8.40
CA ILE A 130 16.21 -23.42 9.17
C ILE A 130 16.15 -22.10 8.43
N ALA A 131 14.95 -21.72 7.97
CA ALA A 131 14.71 -20.40 7.38
C ALA A 131 14.52 -19.34 8.49
N SER A 132 15.15 -18.18 8.31
CA SER A 132 14.88 -17.00 9.16
C SER A 132 13.65 -16.28 8.63
N ALA A 133 12.63 -16.10 9.46
CA ALA A 133 11.47 -15.27 9.15
C ALA A 133 11.53 -13.99 9.98
N GLY A 134 11.34 -12.84 9.33
CA GLY A 134 11.38 -11.54 9.97
C GLY A 134 10.33 -10.61 9.36
N CYS A 135 9.63 -9.89 10.23
CA CYS A 135 8.80 -8.77 9.84
C CYS A 135 9.35 -7.50 10.47
N PHE A 136 9.47 -6.45 9.67
CA PHE A 136 9.64 -5.09 10.16
C PHE A 136 8.72 -4.16 9.40
N ASP A 137 8.15 -3.21 10.13
CA ASP A 137 7.22 -2.22 9.61
C ASP A 137 7.79 -0.85 9.93
N GLY A 138 8.35 -0.19 8.91
CA GLY A 138 9.00 1.10 9.01
C GLY A 138 8.22 2.18 8.26
N PHE A 139 8.91 3.29 7.99
CA PHE A 139 8.39 4.37 7.15
C PHE A 139 9.52 4.86 6.26
N PRO A 140 9.25 5.17 4.98
CA PRO A 140 10.27 5.70 4.09
C PRO A 140 10.79 7.03 4.65
N GLN A 141 12.12 7.24 4.61
CA GLN A 141 12.75 8.48 5.08
C GLN A 141 13.43 9.20 3.90
N PRO A 142 13.09 10.47 3.62
CA PRO A 142 13.77 11.26 2.60
C PRO A 142 15.20 11.66 3.03
N PRO A 143 16.09 12.02 2.09
CA PRO A 143 15.85 12.09 0.64
C PRO A 143 15.78 10.70 -0.01
N PHE A 144 14.82 10.52 -0.91
CA PHE A 144 14.72 9.31 -1.72
C PHE A 144 15.70 9.34 -2.89
N GLU A 145 16.06 8.16 -3.40
CA GLU A 145 16.81 8.06 -4.64
C GLU A 145 16.02 8.71 -5.78
N ASP A 146 16.55 9.77 -6.37
CA ASP A 146 15.89 10.50 -7.46
C ASP A 146 16.27 9.90 -8.82
N VAL A 147 15.29 9.34 -9.51
CA VAL A 147 15.47 8.78 -10.85
C VAL A 147 15.33 9.84 -11.95
N GLY A 148 14.99 11.09 -11.63
CA GLY A 148 14.86 12.19 -12.57
C GLY A 148 13.72 12.00 -13.58
N GLY A 149 13.80 12.71 -14.71
CA GLY A 149 12.81 12.65 -15.80
C GLY A 149 13.03 11.46 -16.73
N ARG A 150 12.17 10.44 -16.67
CA ARG A 150 12.21 9.28 -17.58
C ARG A 150 10.83 8.69 -17.87
N GLU A 151 10.70 8.00 -18.99
CA GLU A 151 9.42 7.39 -19.43
C GLU A 151 9.10 6.07 -18.70
N GLN A 152 10.12 5.42 -18.14
CA GLN A 152 9.99 4.17 -17.42
C GLN A 152 11.14 4.00 -16.45
N VAL A 153 10.90 3.30 -15.34
CA VAL A 153 11.94 2.88 -14.39
C VAL A 153 12.12 1.37 -14.52
N LEU A 154 13.34 0.95 -14.84
CA LEU A 154 13.71 -0.45 -14.84
C LEU A 154 14.31 -0.82 -13.49
N PHE A 155 13.96 -1.99 -12.97
CA PHE A 155 14.60 -2.55 -11.79
C PHE A 155 14.70 -4.06 -11.89
N SER A 156 15.55 -4.64 -11.04
CA SER A 156 15.68 -6.09 -10.88
C SER A 156 15.46 -6.53 -9.44
N PHE A 157 14.99 -7.77 -9.28
CA PHE A 157 14.78 -8.41 -7.99
C PHE A 157 15.34 -9.85 -8.03
N PRO A 158 16.08 -10.32 -7.01
CA PRO A 158 16.85 -11.57 -7.09
C PRO A 158 16.03 -12.86 -7.00
N LEU A 159 14.71 -12.77 -6.79
CA LEU A 159 13.83 -13.92 -6.60
C LEU A 159 12.80 -14.03 -7.71
N GLU A 160 12.60 -15.26 -8.19
CA GLU A 160 11.57 -15.58 -9.18
C GLU A 160 10.18 -15.70 -8.54
N GLY A 161 9.13 -15.68 -9.36
CA GLY A 161 7.75 -15.81 -8.88
C GLY A 161 7.17 -14.56 -8.20
N TRP A 162 7.97 -13.51 -8.05
CA TRP A 162 7.53 -12.22 -7.49
C TRP A 162 6.71 -11.40 -8.48
N ARG A 163 5.74 -10.66 -7.93
CA ARG A 163 4.87 -9.70 -8.61
C ARG A 163 4.97 -8.36 -7.89
N PHE A 164 4.82 -7.28 -8.64
CA PHE A 164 5.00 -5.93 -8.11
C PHE A 164 3.88 -4.99 -8.57
N THR A 165 3.59 -4.01 -7.72
CA THR A 165 2.80 -2.82 -8.03
C THR A 165 3.61 -1.58 -7.69
N ALA A 166 3.28 -0.46 -8.33
CA ALA A 166 3.88 0.83 -8.03
C ALA A 166 2.79 1.85 -7.71
N SER A 167 2.92 2.52 -6.56
CA SER A 167 1.99 3.53 -6.08
C SER A 167 2.64 4.90 -6.13
N PHE A 168 2.07 5.81 -6.90
CA PHE A 168 2.53 7.17 -7.11
C PHE A 168 1.79 8.11 -6.17
N THR A 169 2.54 8.76 -5.27
CA THR A 169 2.02 9.81 -4.38
C THR A 169 2.70 11.13 -4.76
N PRO A 170 1.98 12.23 -5.05
CA PRO A 170 2.61 13.52 -5.35
C PRO A 170 3.61 13.94 -4.26
N SER A 171 4.83 14.30 -4.65
CA SER A 171 5.89 14.66 -3.71
C SER A 171 5.57 15.97 -2.99
N GLY A 172 5.83 16.01 -1.67
CA GLY A 172 5.68 17.22 -0.85
C GLY A 172 4.24 17.59 -0.51
N GLU A 173 3.26 16.75 -0.85
CA GLU A 173 1.85 16.97 -0.56
C GLU A 173 1.36 16.20 0.68
N GLY A 174 0.10 16.39 1.07
CA GLY A 174 -0.44 15.94 2.35
C GLY A 174 -0.76 14.43 2.40
N ALA A 175 -1.06 13.92 3.61
CA ALA A 175 -1.41 12.51 3.82
C ALA A 175 -2.70 12.03 3.10
N CYS A 176 -3.44 12.94 2.46
CA CYS A 176 -4.73 12.67 1.81
C CYS A 176 -4.71 12.79 0.30
N GLU A 177 -3.52 12.88 -0.31
CA GLU A 177 -3.46 12.99 -1.76
C GLU A 177 -3.94 11.74 -2.47
N ARG A 178 -4.31 11.93 -3.74
CA ARG A 178 -4.57 10.82 -4.64
C ARG A 178 -3.30 10.00 -4.79
N ARG A 179 -3.41 8.72 -4.48
CA ARG A 179 -2.39 7.71 -4.76
C ARG A 179 -2.82 6.91 -5.98
N ILE A 180 -1.97 6.85 -7.00
CA ILE A 180 -2.26 6.13 -8.24
C ILE A 180 -1.44 4.86 -8.25
N THR A 181 -2.11 3.70 -8.23
CA THR A 181 -1.42 2.41 -8.20
C THR A 181 -1.55 1.71 -9.55
N VAL A 182 -0.43 1.31 -10.13
CA VAL A 182 -0.35 0.62 -11.41
C VAL A 182 0.39 -0.70 -11.28
N PRO A 183 0.06 -1.72 -12.10
CA PRO A 183 0.83 -2.94 -12.15
C PRO A 183 2.23 -2.67 -12.70
N VAL A 184 3.24 -3.28 -12.09
CA VAL A 184 4.60 -3.30 -12.64
C VAL A 184 4.67 -4.43 -13.67
N ARG A 185 5.24 -4.13 -14.83
CA ARG A 185 5.41 -5.10 -15.91
C ARG A 185 6.64 -5.96 -15.66
N LYS A 186 6.46 -7.28 -15.60
CA LYS A 186 7.58 -8.23 -15.66
C LYS A 186 8.15 -8.29 -17.07
N THR A 187 9.44 -8.04 -17.23
CA THR A 187 10.14 -8.01 -18.53
C THR A 187 11.13 -9.16 -18.70
N GLY A 188 11.53 -9.80 -17.60
CA GLY A 188 12.35 -11.01 -17.55
C GLY A 188 12.05 -11.82 -16.29
N ALA A 189 12.77 -12.90 -16.03
CA ALA A 189 12.68 -13.69 -14.81
C ALA A 189 12.93 -12.84 -13.55
N TYR A 190 13.92 -11.94 -13.63
CA TYR A 190 14.39 -11.08 -12.54
C TYR A 190 14.22 -9.59 -12.84
N SER A 191 13.71 -9.25 -14.02
CA SER A 191 13.65 -7.88 -14.53
C SER A 191 12.22 -7.35 -14.60
N PHE A 192 12.06 -6.09 -14.20
CA PHE A 192 10.77 -5.44 -14.05
C PHE A 192 10.80 -3.99 -14.56
N GLN A 193 9.63 -3.48 -14.94
CA GLN A 193 9.44 -2.14 -15.47
C GLN A 193 8.25 -1.47 -14.79
N VAL A 194 8.50 -0.33 -14.15
CA VAL A 194 7.46 0.57 -13.66
C VAL A 194 7.05 1.52 -14.80
N PRO A 195 5.79 1.47 -15.28
CA PRO A 195 5.29 2.47 -16.22
C PRO A 195 5.01 3.79 -15.50
N MET A 196 5.04 4.92 -16.22
CA MET A 196 4.52 6.18 -15.67
C MET A 196 3.03 6.04 -15.32
N ALA A 197 2.60 6.69 -14.25
CA ALA A 197 1.21 6.79 -13.85
C ALA A 197 0.86 8.23 -13.44
N GLY A 198 -0.41 8.59 -13.61
CA GLY A 198 -0.91 9.90 -13.21
C GLY A 198 -0.48 11.06 -14.11
N PRO A 199 -0.91 12.30 -13.77
CA PRO A 199 -0.48 13.51 -14.45
C PRO A 199 1.04 13.70 -14.50
N ALA A 200 1.52 14.62 -15.34
CA ALA A 200 2.92 15.06 -15.25
C ALA A 200 3.17 15.71 -13.88
N GLY A 201 4.25 15.31 -13.20
CA GLY A 201 4.55 15.81 -11.86
C GLY A 201 5.73 15.11 -11.21
N SER A 202 6.02 15.47 -9.97
CA SER A 202 7.01 14.80 -9.12
C SER A 202 6.29 13.90 -8.12
N TYR A 203 6.78 12.67 -7.99
CA TYR A 203 6.15 11.63 -7.20
C TYR A 203 7.15 10.92 -6.28
N ASP A 204 6.68 10.56 -5.10
CA ASP A 204 7.26 9.53 -4.26
C ASP A 204 6.59 8.21 -4.66
N VAL A 205 7.38 7.28 -5.18
CA VAL A 205 6.91 6.03 -5.79
C VAL A 205 7.25 4.87 -4.88
N ASP A 206 6.20 4.29 -4.28
CA ASP A 206 6.32 3.06 -3.50
C ASP A 206 6.23 1.86 -4.44
N VAL A 207 7.23 0.99 -4.42
CA VAL A 207 7.18 -0.31 -5.11
C VAL A 207 6.90 -1.39 -4.10
N PHE A 208 5.70 -1.97 -4.19
CA PHE A 208 5.27 -3.10 -3.36
C PHE A 208 5.51 -4.40 -4.11
N GLY A 209 6.30 -5.29 -3.54
CA GLY A 209 6.57 -6.63 -4.06
C GLY A 209 5.93 -7.71 -3.20
N ARG A 210 5.43 -8.77 -3.83
CA ARG A 210 4.97 -9.98 -3.16
C ARG A 210 5.41 -11.23 -3.92
N GLY A 211 5.84 -12.24 -3.18
CA GLY A 211 6.20 -13.56 -3.69
C GLY A 211 6.05 -14.66 -2.65
N PRO A 212 6.49 -15.89 -2.96
CA PRO A 212 6.38 -17.05 -2.06
C PRO A 212 7.03 -16.83 -0.69
N GLU A 213 8.09 -16.02 -0.63
CA GLU A 213 8.85 -15.76 0.58
C GLU A 213 8.25 -14.62 1.43
N GLY A 214 7.29 -13.85 0.91
CA GLY A 214 6.63 -12.76 1.63
C GLY A 214 6.43 -11.49 0.81
N ASP A 215 6.62 -10.33 1.43
CA ASP A 215 6.47 -9.01 0.79
C ASP A 215 7.58 -8.02 1.18
N VAL A 216 7.78 -7.03 0.30
CA VAL A 216 8.74 -5.93 0.47
C VAL A 216 8.18 -4.62 -0.05
N ILE A 217 8.56 -3.51 0.57
CA ILE A 217 8.23 -2.16 0.10
C ILE A 217 9.47 -1.29 0.12
N THR A 218 9.74 -0.62 -0.99
CA THR A 218 10.76 0.45 -1.08
C THR A 218 10.18 1.69 -1.74
N THR A 219 10.88 2.82 -1.63
CA THR A 219 10.45 4.11 -2.20
C THR A 219 11.59 4.78 -2.95
N PHE A 220 11.28 5.39 -4.09
CA PHE A 220 12.18 6.30 -4.82
C PHE A 220 11.41 7.54 -5.32
N ALA A 221 12.11 8.62 -5.65
CA ALA A 221 11.51 9.83 -6.22
C ALA A 221 11.58 9.79 -7.75
N TRP A 222 10.49 10.16 -8.43
CA TRP A 222 10.40 10.16 -9.90
C TRP A 222 9.65 11.39 -10.40
N THR A 223 10.23 12.11 -11.37
CA THR A 223 9.54 13.16 -12.11
C THR A 223 9.05 12.63 -13.46
N THR A 224 7.76 12.75 -13.75
CA THR A 224 7.15 12.41 -15.04
C THR A 224 6.83 13.68 -15.83
N SER A 225 7.04 13.65 -17.15
CA SER A 225 6.85 14.82 -18.03
C SER A 225 5.53 14.81 -18.79
N GLN A 226 4.79 13.69 -18.73
CA GLN A 226 3.54 13.48 -19.45
C GLN A 226 2.56 12.65 -18.63
N LEU A 227 1.29 12.67 -19.04
CA LEU A 227 0.26 11.83 -18.46
C LEU A 227 0.63 10.34 -18.67
N GLY A 228 0.71 9.60 -17.56
CA GLY A 228 0.91 8.16 -17.54
C GLY A 228 -0.42 7.39 -17.52
N ALA A 229 -0.33 6.10 -17.18
CA ALA A 229 -1.51 5.27 -16.98
C ALA A 229 -2.38 5.78 -15.84
N LEU A 230 -3.69 5.68 -16.01
CA LEU A 230 -4.69 5.91 -14.97
C LEU A 230 -5.50 4.62 -14.79
N PRO A 231 -5.57 4.06 -13.57
CA PRO A 231 -6.38 2.88 -13.31
C PRO A 231 -7.88 3.20 -13.45
N ASP A 232 -8.64 2.20 -13.89
CA ASP A 232 -10.10 2.27 -13.83
C ASP A 232 -10.56 2.25 -12.36
N PRO A 233 -11.66 2.96 -12.02
CA PRO A 233 -12.28 2.85 -10.72
C PRO A 233 -12.58 1.41 -10.34
N SER A 234 -12.28 1.06 -9.11
CA SER A 234 -12.51 -0.27 -8.58
C SER A 234 -13.22 -0.23 -7.24
N GLY A 235 -13.84 -1.36 -6.87
CA GLY A 235 -14.41 -1.54 -5.56
C GLY A 235 -14.32 -2.97 -5.09
N TYR A 236 -14.23 -3.16 -3.79
CA TYR A 236 -14.15 -4.47 -3.17
C TYR A 236 -15.00 -4.54 -1.90
N VAL A 237 -15.38 -5.74 -1.52
CA VAL A 237 -16.05 -6.02 -0.25
C VAL A 237 -15.32 -7.10 0.54
N GLY A 238 -15.01 -6.82 1.80
CA GLY A 238 -14.61 -7.79 2.81
C GLY A 238 -15.82 -8.19 3.65
N LEU A 239 -16.23 -9.46 3.55
CA LEU A 239 -17.36 -9.99 4.32
C LEU A 239 -17.13 -11.43 4.76
N VAL A 240 -16.77 -12.32 3.84
CA VAL A 240 -16.65 -13.75 4.09
C VAL A 240 -15.23 -14.21 3.75
N THR A 241 -14.68 -15.08 4.59
CA THR A 241 -13.45 -15.83 4.34
C THR A 241 -13.73 -17.32 4.51
N ASP A 242 -12.98 -18.18 3.84
CA ASP A 242 -12.99 -19.63 4.11
C ASP A 242 -11.76 -20.00 4.94
N ASP A 243 -11.94 -20.88 5.93
CA ASP A 243 -10.84 -21.51 6.65
C ASP A 243 -11.10 -23.02 6.88
N GLU A 244 -10.18 -23.71 7.53
CA GLU A 244 -10.28 -25.16 7.75
C GLU A 244 -11.52 -25.58 8.56
N GLU A 245 -12.13 -24.66 9.30
CA GLU A 245 -13.35 -24.88 10.08
C GLU A 245 -14.64 -24.52 9.31
N GLY A 246 -14.48 -24.04 8.06
CA GLY A 246 -15.55 -23.54 7.19
C GLY A 246 -15.47 -22.03 7.01
N PHE A 247 -16.54 -21.44 6.45
CA PHE A 247 -16.54 -19.99 6.22
C PHE A 247 -16.85 -19.21 7.49
N ARG A 248 -16.18 -18.06 7.64
CA ARG A 248 -16.45 -17.06 8.68
C ARG A 248 -16.87 -15.75 8.04
N ALA A 249 -17.80 -15.07 8.69
CA ALA A 249 -18.28 -13.76 8.27
C ALA A 249 -17.82 -12.67 9.24
N TYR A 250 -17.44 -11.52 8.70
CA TYR A 250 -16.93 -10.35 9.39
C TYR A 250 -17.88 -9.16 9.24
N PRO A 251 -17.78 -8.13 10.10
CA PRO A 251 -18.44 -6.85 9.85
C PRO A 251 -18.08 -6.34 8.45
N LEU A 252 -19.05 -5.73 7.76
CA LEU A 252 -18.85 -5.24 6.41
C LEU A 252 -17.68 -4.24 6.36
N GLU A 253 -16.70 -4.55 5.51
CA GLU A 253 -15.66 -3.63 5.06
C GLU A 253 -15.78 -3.47 3.54
N MET A 254 -15.78 -2.24 3.05
CA MET A 254 -15.83 -1.97 1.62
C MET A 254 -14.98 -0.74 1.29
N GLY A 255 -14.27 -0.81 0.17
CA GLY A 255 -13.52 0.32 -0.38
C GLY A 255 -13.91 0.55 -1.83
N LEU A 256 -13.91 1.83 -2.23
CA LEU A 256 -13.82 2.27 -3.62
C LEU A 256 -12.54 3.07 -3.80
N SER A 257 -11.90 2.91 -4.95
CA SER A 257 -10.65 3.58 -5.32
C SER A 257 -10.70 4.09 -6.74
N ASP A 258 -9.77 5.00 -7.07
CA ASP A 258 -9.56 5.55 -8.41
C ASP A 258 -10.78 6.26 -9.03
N LEU A 259 -11.70 6.72 -8.18
CA LEU A 259 -12.84 7.55 -8.58
C LEU A 259 -12.35 8.88 -9.17
N ALA A 260 -13.15 9.46 -10.08
CA ALA A 260 -12.92 10.77 -10.67
C ALA A 260 -12.63 11.85 -9.61
N GLU A 261 -13.39 11.84 -8.51
CA GLU A 261 -13.25 12.74 -7.36
C GLU A 261 -13.59 11.99 -6.07
N THR A 262 -13.08 12.48 -4.93
CA THR A 262 -13.55 12.00 -3.62
C THR A 262 -14.97 12.50 -3.38
N PRO A 263 -15.96 11.62 -3.16
CA PRO A 263 -17.35 12.03 -2.97
C PRO A 263 -17.52 12.83 -1.68
N ARG A 264 -18.37 13.87 -1.70
CA ARG A 264 -18.68 14.64 -0.48
C ARG A 264 -19.63 13.91 0.44
N ARG A 265 -20.53 13.12 -0.15
CA ARG A 265 -21.46 12.23 0.54
C ARG A 265 -21.44 10.88 -0.14
N ALA A 266 -21.22 9.84 0.65
CA ALA A 266 -21.27 8.47 0.18
C ALA A 266 -21.97 7.57 1.19
N SER A 267 -22.81 6.67 0.70
CA SER A 267 -23.46 5.64 1.50
C SER A 267 -23.57 4.33 0.73
N VAL A 268 -23.55 3.21 1.45
CA VAL A 268 -23.72 1.88 0.88
C VAL A 268 -24.82 1.10 1.58
N THR A 269 -25.61 0.36 0.79
CA THR A 269 -26.46 -0.74 1.27
C THR A 269 -26.08 -2.00 0.51
N MET A 270 -25.85 -3.10 1.21
CA MET A 270 -25.50 -4.37 0.60
C MET A 270 -26.56 -5.43 0.87
N ARG A 271 -26.96 -6.17 -0.17
CA ARG A 271 -27.71 -7.41 -0.04
C ARG A 271 -26.79 -8.59 -0.29
N VAL A 272 -26.81 -9.56 0.62
CA VAL A 272 -26.11 -10.84 0.52
C VAL A 272 -27.15 -11.93 0.34
N THR A 273 -26.97 -12.82 -0.64
CA THR A 273 -27.88 -13.94 -0.92
C THR A 273 -27.10 -15.25 -0.94
N ALA A 274 -27.48 -16.21 -0.09
CA ALA A 274 -26.92 -17.57 -0.09
C ALA A 274 -27.45 -18.44 -1.22
N ALA A 275 -26.84 -19.62 -1.39
CA ALA A 275 -27.21 -20.58 -2.41
C ALA A 275 -28.64 -21.13 -2.29
N ASP A 276 -29.20 -21.15 -1.07
CA ASP A 276 -30.59 -21.54 -0.82
C ASP A 276 -31.60 -20.41 -1.08
N GLY A 277 -31.12 -19.23 -1.49
CA GLY A 277 -31.93 -18.04 -1.76
C GLY A 277 -32.19 -17.15 -0.53
N THR A 278 -31.74 -17.55 0.66
CA THR A 278 -31.84 -16.72 1.86
C THR A 278 -31.06 -15.43 1.66
N SER A 279 -31.69 -14.29 1.98
CA SER A 279 -31.10 -12.98 1.77
C SER A 279 -31.03 -12.17 3.05
N GLN A 280 -29.95 -11.41 3.21
CA GLN A 280 -29.79 -10.42 4.27
C GLN A 280 -29.37 -9.07 3.69
N THR A 281 -29.75 -7.99 4.37
CA THR A 281 -29.38 -6.62 3.99
C THR A 281 -28.55 -5.99 5.10
N ILE A 282 -27.41 -5.42 4.74
CA ILE A 282 -26.50 -4.69 5.62
C ILE A 282 -26.51 -3.21 5.21
N GLY A 283 -26.64 -2.31 6.18
CA GLY A 283 -26.67 -0.86 5.97
C GLY A 283 -28.06 -0.21 6.12
N PRO A 284 -28.18 1.09 5.78
CA PRO A 284 -27.18 1.91 5.10
C PRO A 284 -25.97 2.25 5.99
N ILE A 285 -24.76 2.20 5.41
CA ILE A 285 -23.51 2.63 6.04
C ILE A 285 -23.04 3.89 5.34
N SER A 286 -22.80 4.96 6.10
CA SER A 286 -22.17 6.18 5.58
C SER A 286 -20.66 6.02 5.58
N ALA A 287 -20.00 6.61 4.58
CA ALA A 287 -18.56 6.66 4.53
C ALA A 287 -17.96 7.32 5.79
N GLY A 288 -16.80 6.82 6.22
CA GLY A 288 -16.04 7.45 7.30
C GLY A 288 -15.63 8.88 6.93
N ARG A 289 -15.52 9.77 7.92
CA ARG A 289 -15.00 11.15 7.72
C ARG A 289 -13.46 11.22 7.75
N GLY A 290 -12.82 10.06 7.64
CA GLY A 290 -11.36 9.95 7.63
C GLY A 290 -10.77 10.45 6.32
N CYS A 291 -9.48 10.78 6.37
CA CYS A 291 -8.67 10.98 5.20
C CYS A 291 -8.59 9.67 4.39
N SER A 292 -9.38 9.55 3.32
CA SER A 292 -9.19 8.58 2.26
C SER A 292 -8.57 9.33 1.09
N GLY A 293 -7.44 8.86 0.55
CA GLY A 293 -6.71 9.56 -0.52
C GLY A 293 -7.64 10.00 -1.67
N GLY A 294 -7.26 11.06 -2.39
CA GLY A 294 -8.06 11.62 -3.48
C GLY A 294 -8.63 10.56 -4.44
N GLY A 295 -9.95 10.54 -4.64
CA GLY A 295 -10.66 9.53 -5.43
C GLY A 295 -10.96 8.21 -4.69
N SER A 296 -10.82 8.14 -3.37
CA SER A 296 -11.12 6.94 -2.59
C SER A 296 -12.16 7.18 -1.51
N VAL A 297 -12.93 6.15 -1.17
CA VAL A 297 -13.88 6.17 -0.06
C VAL A 297 -13.99 4.77 0.56
N SER A 298 -14.07 4.70 1.88
CA SER A 298 -14.25 3.44 2.60
C SER A 298 -15.49 3.45 3.50
N PHE A 299 -16.09 2.28 3.62
CA PHE A 299 -17.26 1.98 4.43
C PHE A 299 -16.90 0.86 5.39
N ARG A 300 -17.21 1.04 6.66
CA ARG A 300 -17.02 0.03 7.68
C ARG A 300 -18.24 0.01 8.59
N GLU A 301 -18.76 -1.18 8.87
CA GLU A 301 -19.79 -1.34 9.89
C GLU A 301 -19.21 -0.98 11.27
N GLY A 302 -19.91 -0.12 12.02
CA GLY A 302 -19.39 0.49 13.25
C GLY A 302 -19.00 -0.55 14.31
N GLY A 303 -17.80 -0.39 14.86
CA GLY A 303 -17.22 -1.26 15.89
C GLY A 303 -17.90 -1.13 17.25
N GLY A 304 -19.06 -1.76 17.42
CA GLY A 304 -19.43 -2.32 18.71
C GLY A 304 -18.56 -3.55 18.94
N SER A 305 -17.82 -3.60 20.05
CA SER A 305 -16.91 -4.68 20.46
C SER A 305 -17.61 -6.02 20.80
N GLY A 306 -18.77 -6.30 20.22
CA GLY A 306 -19.37 -7.63 20.20
C GLY A 306 -18.97 -8.30 18.92
N GLY A 307 -18.25 -9.43 19.00
CA GLY A 307 -17.99 -10.31 17.86
C GLY A 307 -19.27 -10.43 17.04
N GLY A 308 -19.16 -10.12 15.74
CA GLY A 308 -20.31 -10.04 14.84
C GLY A 308 -21.22 -11.23 15.08
N THR A 309 -22.51 -10.95 15.27
CA THR A 309 -23.54 -11.99 15.33
C THR A 309 -23.21 -12.99 14.23
N PRO A 310 -23.05 -14.30 14.53
CA PRO A 310 -22.71 -15.28 13.51
C PRO A 310 -23.71 -15.11 12.38
N PHE A 311 -23.23 -14.58 11.28
CA PHE A 311 -24.04 -14.23 10.13
C PHE A 311 -24.54 -15.56 9.59
N GLY A 312 -25.77 -15.92 9.96
CA GLY A 312 -26.49 -17.08 9.43
C GLY A 312 -26.87 -16.82 7.98
N LEU A 313 -25.89 -16.62 7.11
CA LEU A 313 -26.09 -16.27 5.71
C LEU A 313 -26.79 -17.39 4.96
N GLY A 314 -26.66 -18.63 5.43
CA GLY A 314 -27.06 -19.84 4.72
C GLY A 314 -25.84 -20.52 4.07
N PRO A 315 -26.03 -21.50 3.19
CA PRO A 315 -24.95 -22.18 2.49
C PRO A 315 -24.32 -21.29 1.40
N ALA A 316 -23.00 -21.40 1.23
CA ALA A 316 -22.26 -20.82 0.11
C ALA A 316 -22.67 -21.46 -1.24
N PRO A 317 -22.41 -20.81 -2.40
CA PRO A 317 -21.80 -19.48 -2.58
C PRO A 317 -22.70 -18.31 -2.15
N PHE A 318 -22.09 -17.14 -1.97
CA PHE A 318 -22.79 -15.90 -1.62
C PHE A 318 -22.76 -14.91 -2.78
N SER A 319 -23.94 -14.47 -3.21
CA SER A 319 -24.07 -13.39 -4.19
C SER A 319 -24.21 -12.05 -3.46
N TYR A 320 -23.41 -11.08 -3.86
CA TYR A 320 -23.43 -9.71 -3.35
C TYR A 320 -24.08 -8.79 -4.38
N ARG A 321 -25.00 -7.96 -3.90
CA ARG A 321 -25.52 -6.81 -4.64
C ARG A 321 -25.39 -5.57 -3.76
N VAL A 322 -24.53 -4.66 -4.18
CA VAL A 322 -24.12 -3.48 -3.43
C VAL A 322 -24.66 -2.24 -4.12
N GLU A 323 -25.53 -1.50 -3.44
CA GLU A 323 -26.00 -0.19 -3.89
C GLU A 323 -25.15 0.88 -3.21
N VAL A 324 -24.34 1.58 -4.00
CA VAL A 324 -23.53 2.71 -3.53
C VAL A 324 -24.10 4.00 -4.08
N THR A 325 -24.41 4.94 -3.19
CA THR A 325 -24.78 6.30 -3.58
C THR A 325 -23.58 7.22 -3.38
N LEU A 326 -23.09 7.83 -4.47
CA LEU A 326 -22.02 8.83 -4.49
C LEU A 326 -22.60 10.16 -4.92
N ASP A 327 -22.60 11.14 -4.02
CA ASP A 327 -23.12 12.51 -4.24
C ASP A 327 -24.53 12.56 -4.87
N GLY A 328 -25.36 11.57 -4.52
CA GLY A 328 -26.75 11.45 -4.99
C GLY A 328 -26.95 10.54 -6.21
N THR A 329 -25.86 10.09 -6.87
CA THR A 329 -25.92 9.11 -7.96
C THR A 329 -25.74 7.70 -7.41
N THR A 330 -26.61 6.76 -7.78
CA THR A 330 -26.54 5.36 -7.31
C THR A 330 -25.91 4.45 -8.35
N TYR A 331 -24.95 3.65 -7.91
CA TYR A 331 -24.25 2.64 -8.69
C TYR A 331 -24.52 1.26 -8.07
N ILE A 332 -24.59 0.23 -8.91
CA ILE A 332 -24.83 -1.15 -8.45
C ILE A 332 -23.58 -1.98 -8.72
N GLY A 333 -22.92 -2.39 -7.65
CA GLY A 333 -21.82 -3.36 -7.65
C GLY A 333 -22.35 -4.78 -7.43
N THR A 334 -21.79 -5.76 -8.13
CA THR A 334 -22.13 -7.18 -7.95
C THR A 334 -20.89 -8.05 -7.87
N ALA A 335 -20.96 -9.13 -7.10
CA ALA A 335 -19.93 -10.14 -6.99
C ALA A 335 -20.51 -11.47 -6.48
N VAL A 336 -19.75 -12.55 -6.59
CA VAL A 336 -20.08 -13.87 -6.04
C VAL A 336 -18.85 -14.42 -5.32
N TRP A 337 -18.95 -14.64 -4.02
CA TRP A 337 -17.93 -15.32 -3.25
C TRP A 337 -18.12 -16.85 -3.30
N PRO A 338 -17.04 -17.66 -3.41
CA PRO A 338 -15.63 -17.28 -3.50
C PRO A 338 -15.12 -17.06 -4.94
N ARG A 339 -16.01 -17.09 -5.94
CA ARG A 339 -15.62 -16.97 -7.36
C ARG A 339 -14.82 -15.70 -7.64
N ASP A 340 -15.25 -14.59 -7.08
CA ASP A 340 -14.72 -13.25 -7.32
C ASP A 340 -13.81 -12.78 -6.15
N GLU A 341 -13.37 -13.69 -5.27
CA GLU A 341 -12.49 -13.40 -4.14
C GLU A 341 -11.02 -13.20 -4.57
N ARG A 342 -10.36 -12.22 -3.96
CA ARG A 342 -8.90 -12.03 -4.04
C ARG A 342 -8.21 -13.05 -3.14
N ARG A 343 -7.78 -14.16 -3.74
CA ARG A 343 -7.15 -15.27 -3.01
C ARG A 343 -5.96 -14.87 -2.13
N ASP A 344 -5.17 -13.90 -2.58
CA ASP A 344 -3.97 -13.41 -1.89
C ASP A 344 -4.27 -12.23 -0.93
N GLU A 345 -5.53 -11.80 -0.84
CA GLU A 345 -6.00 -10.67 -0.03
C GLU A 345 -7.38 -10.98 0.59
N GLN A 346 -7.56 -12.20 1.13
CA GLN A 346 -8.79 -12.53 1.84
C GLN A 346 -9.00 -11.56 3.03
N PRO A 347 -10.24 -11.13 3.33
CA PRO A 347 -11.52 -11.63 2.80
C PRO A 347 -12.09 -10.81 1.63
N TYR A 348 -11.27 -10.12 0.84
CA TYR A 348 -11.77 -9.15 -0.14
C TYR A 348 -12.26 -9.82 -1.43
N THR A 349 -13.46 -9.43 -1.87
CA THR A 349 -14.11 -9.85 -3.11
C THR A 349 -14.29 -8.65 -4.04
N ASP A 350 -13.87 -8.76 -5.28
CA ASP A 350 -13.94 -7.67 -6.26
C ASP A 350 -15.38 -7.45 -6.76
N LEU A 351 -15.82 -6.19 -6.77
CA LEU A 351 -17.13 -5.79 -7.26
C LEU A 351 -17.07 -5.34 -8.71
N ARG A 352 -18.03 -5.81 -9.51
CA ARG A 352 -18.29 -5.29 -10.86
C ARG A 352 -19.47 -4.31 -10.83
N PHE A 353 -19.24 -3.08 -11.28
CA PHE A 353 -20.26 -2.04 -11.31
C PHE A 353 -20.94 -1.90 -12.68
N ASP A 354 -22.26 -1.75 -12.67
CA ASP A 354 -23.08 -1.37 -13.83
C ASP A 354 -24.17 -0.36 -13.40
N PRO A 355 -24.15 0.90 -13.88
CA PRO A 355 -23.15 1.48 -14.78
C PRO A 355 -21.74 1.55 -14.16
N PRO A 356 -20.68 1.72 -14.96
CA PRO A 356 -19.33 1.88 -14.45
C PRO A 356 -19.24 3.11 -13.52
N LEU A 357 -18.35 3.02 -12.53
CA LEU A 357 -18.02 4.13 -11.64
C LEU A 357 -17.33 5.28 -12.39
N PRO A 358 -17.42 6.53 -11.91
CA PRO A 358 -16.83 7.68 -12.59
C PRO A 358 -15.30 7.61 -12.51
N ALA A 359 -14.62 7.61 -13.66
CA ALA A 359 -13.17 7.48 -13.77
C ALA A 359 -12.43 8.82 -13.76
N TYR A 360 -11.24 8.82 -13.17
CA TYR A 360 -10.33 9.96 -13.25
C TYR A 360 -9.64 10.02 -14.62
N THR A 361 -9.53 11.21 -15.20
CA THR A 361 -9.02 11.40 -16.58
C THR A 361 -7.76 12.24 -16.69
N GLY A 362 -7.16 12.66 -15.56
CA GLY A 362 -6.03 13.60 -15.52
C GLY A 362 -6.49 15.03 -15.30
#